data_AF-A0A7L2WFQ8-F1
#
_entry.id   AF-A0A7L2WFQ8-F1
#
_cell.length_a   1.000
_cell.length_b   1.000
_cell.length_c   1.000
_cell.angle_alpha   90.00
_cell.angle_beta   90.00
_cell.angle_gamma   90.00
#
_symmetry.space_group_name_H-M   'P 1'
#
loop_
_entity.id
_entity.type
_entity.pdbx_description
1 polymer ?
#
loop_
_entity_poly.entity_id
_entity_poly.type
_entity_poly.pdbx_seq_one_letter_code
_entity_poly.pdbx_strand_id
1 'polypeptide(L)'
;GSCRHRCCLGRNNACWVSGARQAHCYCDSYCETTGDCCEDYRATCRHAAVGCAVGPWGPWSGCSSPCGVGSKARSRQVTVPPQHGGEPCPDLKQRRGCLGEHPTCGMAK
;
A
#
# COMPACT_ATOMS: atom_id res chain seq x y z
N GLY A 1 29.64 3.36 -9.07
CA GLY A 1 29.16 4.52 -8.30
C GLY A 1 29.37 4.28 -6.81
N SER A 2 28.76 5.10 -5.95
CA SER A 2 28.86 5.09 -4.48
C SER A 2 28.48 3.74 -3.81
N CYS A 3 27.71 2.88 -4.47
CA CYS A 3 27.11 1.65 -3.90
C CYS A 3 27.64 0.33 -4.53
N ARG A 4 28.92 0.26 -4.90
CA ARG A 4 29.50 -0.86 -5.68
C ARG A 4 29.77 -2.11 -4.80
N HIS A 5 29.29 -3.29 -5.23
CA HIS A 5 29.57 -4.64 -4.67
C HIS A 5 29.20 -4.90 -3.20
N ARG A 6 28.23 -4.18 -2.63
CA ARG A 6 27.88 -4.37 -1.22
C ARG A 6 26.39 -4.55 -0.97
N CYS A 7 25.61 -4.79 -2.01
CA CYS A 7 24.18 -4.88 -1.81
C CYS A 7 23.84 -6.04 -0.88
N CYS A 8 23.08 -5.70 0.16
CA CYS A 8 22.85 -6.63 1.24
C CYS A 8 21.80 -7.66 0.79
N LEU A 9 22.00 -8.92 1.17
CA LEU A 9 21.14 -10.03 0.74
C LEU A 9 19.76 -10.02 1.40
N GLY A 10 19.59 -9.19 2.43
CA GLY A 10 18.31 -9.00 3.09
C GLY A 10 17.35 -8.41 2.09
N ARG A 11 16.27 -9.14 1.87
CA ARG A 11 15.32 -8.73 0.87
C ARG A 11 14.39 -7.64 1.41
N ASN A 12 14.43 -7.22 2.68
CA ASN A 12 13.49 -6.26 3.27
C ASN A 12 14.05 -4.85 3.43
N ASN A 13 13.19 -3.89 3.82
CA ASN A 13 13.51 -2.46 3.99
C ASN A 13 14.49 -2.20 5.15
N ALA A 14 14.77 -3.21 5.99
CA ALA A 14 15.80 -3.15 7.03
C ALA A 14 17.21 -3.39 6.46
N CYS A 15 17.29 -3.83 5.21
CA CYS A 15 18.53 -4.11 4.53
C CYS A 15 19.01 -2.89 3.74
N TRP A 16 20.08 -2.27 4.25
CA TRP A 16 20.75 -1.15 3.60
C TRP A 16 22.27 -1.30 3.71
N VAL A 17 23.01 -0.59 2.87
CA VAL A 17 24.47 -0.48 2.97
C VAL A 17 24.95 0.95 2.91
N SER A 18 26.03 1.24 3.66
CA SER A 18 26.71 2.53 3.60
C SER A 18 27.43 2.68 2.26
N GLY A 19 26.92 3.57 1.42
CA GLY A 19 27.60 4.06 0.22
C GLY A 19 28.68 5.09 0.54
N ALA A 20 29.40 5.51 -0.51
CA ALA A 20 30.31 6.66 -0.43
C ALA A 20 29.56 7.92 0.04
N ARG A 21 30.23 8.72 0.89
CA ARG A 21 29.68 9.92 1.55
C ARG A 21 28.54 9.63 2.54
N GLN A 22 28.55 8.45 3.17
CA GLN A 22 27.59 8.10 4.23
C GLN A 22 26.12 8.06 3.75
N ALA A 23 25.91 7.95 2.44
CA ALA A 23 24.60 7.69 1.86
C ALA A 23 24.17 6.27 2.22
N HIS A 24 22.90 6.07 2.58
CA HIS A 24 22.34 4.72 2.74
C HIS A 24 21.82 4.27 1.38
N CYS A 25 22.33 3.16 0.85
CA CYS A 25 21.80 2.55 -0.36
C CYS A 25 20.83 1.42 0.02
N TYR A 26 19.66 1.37 -0.61
CA TYR A 26 18.58 0.45 -0.23
C TYR A 26 18.27 -0.60 -1.32
N CYS A 27 17.68 -1.72 -0.89
CA CYS A 27 17.14 -2.78 -1.74
C CYS A 27 15.61 -2.85 -1.68
N ASP A 28 14.96 -1.72 -1.99
CA ASP A 28 13.50 -1.60 -2.08
C ASP A 28 13.08 -1.00 -3.43
N SER A 29 11.79 -1.04 -3.82
CA SER A 29 11.35 -0.45 -5.10
C SER A 29 11.28 1.07 -5.10
N TYR A 30 11.42 1.70 -3.93
CA TYR A 30 11.45 3.14 -3.83
C TYR A 30 12.83 3.69 -4.20
N CYS A 31 13.88 2.86 -4.14
CA CYS A 31 15.25 3.26 -4.47
C CYS A 31 15.39 3.85 -5.88
N GLU A 32 14.61 3.38 -6.86
CA GLU A 32 14.69 3.87 -8.25
C GLU A 32 14.15 5.30 -8.35
N THR A 33 13.24 5.68 -7.44
CA THR A 33 12.68 7.03 -7.37
C THR A 33 13.55 7.98 -6.55
N THR A 34 14.19 7.51 -5.48
CA THR A 34 15.10 8.31 -4.63
C THR A 34 16.52 8.38 -5.18
N GLY A 35 16.88 7.46 -6.08
CA GLY A 35 18.23 7.37 -6.65
C GLY A 35 19.26 6.77 -5.69
N ASP A 36 18.82 6.05 -4.66
CA ASP A 36 19.69 5.40 -3.66
C ASP A 36 19.87 3.89 -3.88
N CYS A 37 19.52 3.38 -5.06
CA CYS A 37 19.69 1.96 -5.39
C CYS A 37 21.16 1.51 -5.32
N CYS A 38 21.34 0.26 -4.90
CA CYS A 38 22.57 -0.47 -5.18
C CYS A 38 22.84 -0.58 -6.69
N GLU A 39 24.11 -0.74 -7.06
CA GLU A 39 24.51 -0.90 -8.47
C GLU A 39 23.98 -2.21 -9.11
N ASP A 40 23.87 -3.28 -8.32
CA ASP A 40 23.36 -4.61 -8.71
C ASP A 40 21.89 -4.84 -8.35
N TYR A 41 21.15 -3.78 -7.99
CA TYR A 41 19.74 -3.84 -7.59
C TYR A 41 18.87 -4.69 -8.53
N ARG A 42 19.08 -4.57 -9.85
CA ARG A 42 18.33 -5.33 -10.87
C ARG A 42 18.58 -6.83 -10.84
N ALA A 43 19.81 -7.25 -10.51
CA ALA A 43 20.19 -8.66 -10.49
C ALA A 43 19.82 -9.31 -9.15
N THR A 44 19.92 -8.58 -8.04
CA THR A 44 19.81 -9.12 -6.69
C THR A 44 18.43 -8.90 -6.06
N CYS A 45 17.80 -7.74 -6.28
CA CYS A 45 16.63 -7.29 -5.52
C CYS A 45 15.36 -7.07 -6.36
N ARG A 46 15.48 -6.63 -7.61
CA ARG A 46 14.31 -6.35 -8.48
C ARG A 46 13.38 -7.54 -8.68
N HIS A 47 13.92 -8.76 -8.74
CA HIS A 47 13.11 -9.99 -8.83
C HIS A 47 12.57 -10.47 -7.47
N ALA A 48 12.96 -9.82 -6.37
CA ALA A 48 12.48 -10.11 -5.04
C ALA A 48 11.31 -9.20 -4.62
N ALA A 49 11.18 -7.99 -5.18
CA ALA A 49 10.09 -7.07 -4.86
C ALA A 49 8.71 -7.69 -5.17
N VAL A 50 7.89 -7.85 -4.15
CA VAL A 50 6.50 -8.31 -4.30
C VAL A 50 5.60 -7.15 -3.96
N GLY A 51 4.92 -6.61 -4.97
CA GLY A 51 3.89 -5.58 -4.76
C GLY A 51 2.71 -6.12 -3.98
N CYS A 52 2.05 -5.26 -3.21
CA CYS A 52 0.86 -5.66 -2.49
C CYS A 52 -0.28 -6.04 -3.44
N ALA A 53 -0.87 -7.20 -3.21
CA ALA A 53 -2.12 -7.60 -3.85
C ALA A 53 -3.26 -7.57 -2.85
N VAL A 54 -4.43 -7.13 -3.31
CA VAL A 54 -5.64 -7.03 -2.50
C VAL A 54 -6.77 -7.82 -3.15
N GLY A 55 -7.62 -8.38 -2.31
CA GLY A 55 -8.81 -9.09 -2.73
C GLY A 55 -9.90 -8.15 -3.26
N PRO A 56 -11.03 -8.72 -3.73
CA PRO A 56 -12.18 -7.93 -4.12
C PRO A 56 -12.73 -7.13 -2.94
N TRP A 57 -13.45 -6.06 -3.26
CA TRP A 57 -14.20 -5.31 -2.26
C TRP A 57 -15.30 -6.17 -1.63
N GLY A 58 -15.40 -6.09 -0.30
CA GLY A 58 -16.55 -6.58 0.43
C GLY A 58 -17.83 -5.78 0.12
N PRO A 59 -18.97 -6.22 0.66
CA PRO A 59 -20.24 -5.52 0.49
C PRO A 59 -20.17 -4.11 1.12
N TRP A 60 -21.00 -3.21 0.60
CA TRP A 60 -21.24 -1.93 1.26
C TRP A 60 -21.99 -2.15 2.57
N SER A 61 -21.60 -1.41 3.60
CA SER A 61 -22.37 -1.27 4.83
C SER A 61 -23.74 -0.67 4.53
N GLY A 62 -24.65 -0.77 5.50
CA GLY A 62 -25.85 0.08 5.54
C GLY A 62 -25.48 1.57 5.50
N CYS A 63 -26.44 2.40 5.10
CA CYS A 63 -26.28 3.84 5.15
C CYS A 63 -26.18 4.29 6.61
N SER A 64 -25.21 5.16 6.92
CA SER A 64 -24.97 5.64 8.27
C SER A 64 -26.12 6.47 8.82
N SER A 65 -26.90 7.10 7.93
CA SER A 65 -28.15 7.75 8.30
C SER A 65 -29.32 6.85 7.90
N PRO A 66 -30.27 6.57 8.80
CA PRO A 66 -31.49 5.87 8.43
C PRO A 66 -32.38 6.74 7.53
N CYS A 67 -32.26 8.07 7.61
CA CYS A 67 -33.07 9.04 6.88
C CYS A 67 -32.20 10.10 6.21
N GLY A 68 -32.44 10.39 4.92
CA GLY A 68 -31.75 11.48 4.22
C GLY A 68 -30.25 11.22 4.04
N VAL A 69 -29.44 12.28 3.95
CA VAL A 69 -28.02 12.15 3.57
C VAL A 69 -27.21 11.38 4.62
N GLY A 70 -26.50 10.37 4.18
CA GLY A 70 -25.56 9.58 4.99
C GLY A 70 -24.36 9.12 4.17
N SER A 71 -23.60 8.19 4.74
CA SER A 71 -22.47 7.56 4.07
C SER A 71 -22.48 6.05 4.30
N LYS A 72 -21.93 5.31 3.34
CA LYS A 72 -21.68 3.88 3.50
C LYS A 72 -20.23 3.56 3.20
N ALA A 73 -19.72 2.54 3.87
CA ALA A 73 -18.33 2.12 3.78
C ALA A 73 -18.23 0.67 3.32
N ARG A 74 -17.12 0.32 2.70
CA ARG A 74 -16.72 -1.08 2.44
C ARG A 74 -15.23 -1.24 2.65
N SER A 75 -14.81 -2.47 2.88
CA SER A 75 -13.40 -2.83 3.05
C SER A 75 -13.01 -3.99 2.13
N ARG A 76 -11.71 -4.13 1.88
CA ARG A 76 -11.09 -5.30 1.23
C ARG A 76 -9.87 -5.73 2.03
N GLN A 77 -9.48 -6.99 1.86
CA GLN A 77 -8.34 -7.56 2.57
C GLN A 77 -7.11 -7.62 1.66
N VAL A 78 -5.94 -7.56 2.28
CA VAL A 78 -4.66 -7.83 1.63
C VAL A 78 -4.55 -9.34 1.41
N THR A 79 -4.34 -9.76 0.17
CA THR A 79 -4.11 -11.17 -0.19
C THR A 79 -2.63 -11.49 -0.29
N VAL A 80 -1.82 -10.51 -0.68
CA VAL A 80 -0.35 -10.60 -0.67
C VAL A 80 0.19 -9.31 -0.04
N PRO A 81 0.85 -9.37 1.12
CA PRO A 81 1.47 -8.19 1.70
C PRO A 81 2.66 -7.74 0.86
N PRO A 82 2.97 -6.43 0.82
CA PRO A 82 4.13 -5.93 0.11
C PRO A 82 5.39 -6.49 0.76
N GLN A 83 6.31 -6.98 -0.05
CA GLN A 83 7.60 -7.47 0.41
C GLN A 83 8.69 -6.81 -0.39
N HIS A 84 9.83 -6.68 0.27
CA HIS A 84 11.07 -6.30 -0.38
C HIS A 84 11.00 -4.96 -1.08
N GLY A 85 10.37 -4.02 -0.37
CA GLY A 85 10.13 -2.71 -0.90
C GLY A 85 9.13 -2.65 -2.04
N GLY A 86 8.40 -3.72 -2.35
CA GLY A 86 7.38 -3.71 -3.39
C GLY A 86 6.27 -2.69 -3.10
N GLU A 87 5.50 -2.37 -4.14
CA GLU A 87 4.46 -1.34 -4.08
C GLU A 87 3.52 -1.51 -2.88
N PRO A 88 3.23 -0.42 -2.14
CA PRO A 88 2.36 -0.49 -0.97
C PRO A 88 0.93 -0.88 -1.36
N CYS A 89 0.16 -1.36 -0.39
CA CYS A 89 -1.23 -1.71 -0.64
C CYS A 89 -2.04 -0.49 -1.08
N PRO A 90 -2.88 -0.62 -2.12
CA PRO A 90 -3.86 0.41 -2.43
C PRO A 90 -4.91 0.50 -1.31
N ASP A 91 -5.78 1.50 -1.37
CA ASP A 91 -6.79 1.75 -0.32
C ASP A 91 -7.57 0.50 0.07
N LEU A 92 -7.57 0.18 1.35
CA LEU A 92 -8.28 -1.00 1.90
C LEU A 92 -9.70 -0.67 2.37
N LYS A 93 -10.04 0.62 2.44
CA LYS A 93 -11.35 1.14 2.86
C LYS A 93 -11.85 2.13 1.84
N GLN A 94 -13.14 2.07 1.53
CA GLN A 94 -13.80 3.03 0.65
C GLN A 94 -15.06 3.54 1.31
N ARG A 95 -15.36 4.84 1.14
CA ARG A 95 -16.58 5.48 1.60
C ARG A 95 -17.25 6.23 0.46
N ARG A 96 -18.58 6.23 0.42
CA ARG A 96 -19.37 7.07 -0.50
C ARG A 96 -20.65 7.56 0.16
N GLY A 97 -21.23 8.62 -0.40
CA GLY A 97 -22.54 9.12 0.00
C GLY A 97 -23.67 8.12 -0.27
N CYS A 98 -24.72 8.21 0.53
CA CYS A 98 -25.98 7.49 0.35
C CYS A 98 -27.16 8.33 0.86
N LEU A 99 -28.37 7.92 0.51
CA LEU A 99 -29.60 8.42 1.11
C LEU A 99 -30.22 7.28 1.93
N GLY A 100 -30.51 7.55 3.19
CA GLY A 100 -31.25 6.69 4.08
C GLY A 100 -32.74 6.78 3.75
N GLU A 101 -33.34 5.63 3.46
CA GLU A 101 -34.73 5.51 3.02
C GLU A 101 -35.52 4.64 4.01
N HIS A 102 -35.20 4.70 5.31
CA HIS A 102 -35.88 3.89 6.31
C HIS A 102 -37.39 4.19 6.31
N PRO A 103 -38.29 3.20 6.41
CA PRO A 103 -39.73 3.40 6.26
C PRO A 103 -40.34 4.42 7.25
N THR A 104 -39.71 4.61 8.41
CA THR A 104 -40.16 5.56 9.44
C THR A 104 -39.75 7.02 9.17
N CYS A 105 -38.93 7.29 8.16
CA CYS A 105 -38.39 8.62 7.86
C CYS A 105 -39.45 9.65 7.43
N GLY A 106 -40.67 9.21 7.09
CA GLY A 106 -41.80 10.06 6.73
C GLY A 106 -42.87 10.21 7.82
N MET A 107 -42.70 9.58 8.99
CA MET A 107 -43.73 9.59 10.04
C MET A 107 -43.63 10.76 11.01
N ALA A 108 -42.70 11.71 10.77
CA ALA A 108 -42.71 13.01 11.41
C ALA A 108 -43.64 13.96 10.63
N LYS A 109 -44.94 13.87 10.90
CA LYS A 109 -45.96 14.84 10.48
C LYS A 109 -46.75 15.26 11.70
#